data_AF-A0A955ZWV7-F1
#
_entry.id   AF-A0A955ZWV7-F1
#
_cell.length_a   1.000
_cell.length_b   1.000
_cell.length_c   1.000
_cell.angle_alpha   90.00
_cell.angle_beta   90.00
_cell.angle_gamma   90.00
#
_symmetry.space_group_name_H-M   'P 1'
#
loop_
_entity.id
_entity.type
_entity.pdbx_description
1 polymer ?
#
loop_
_entity_poly.entity_id
_entity_poly.type
_entity_poly.pdbx_seq_one_letter_code
_entity_poly.pdbx_strand_id
1 'polypeptide(L)'
;THGQLDNPALNKYQRAEVIETLRSQIQTLWKTDEVRSFKPQVRDEIKNGLYYFHESIFQAVPMLYRNLERGLSAVYGDEGGKAAVRIPCLLRFGSWIGGDRDGNPFVTPETTALAIRLQAQDILREYLRRVEELNHHLTYSSSLVTPSPMFSACLEADNRQMSALFADAPHQYAQEPYRRKLFLMYHRLRHNYEQVRARAEGHL
;
A
#
# COMPACT_ATOMS: atom_id res chain seq x y z
N THR A 1 5.54 -10.07 -16.55
CA THR A 1 6.29 -11.24 -17.08
C THR A 1 5.63 -12.58 -16.79
N HIS A 2 4.57 -12.67 -15.97
CA HIS A 2 3.85 -13.95 -15.79
C HIS A 2 3.08 -14.32 -17.07
N GLY A 3 3.39 -15.47 -17.67
CA GLY A 3 2.61 -16.11 -18.75
C GLY A 3 2.73 -15.51 -20.15
N GLN A 4 3.68 -14.60 -20.41
CA GLN A 4 3.82 -14.01 -21.75
C GLN A 4 4.19 -15.06 -22.81
N LEU A 5 5.09 -16.00 -22.50
CA LEU A 5 5.46 -17.09 -23.43
C LEU A 5 4.33 -18.10 -23.67
N ASP A 6 3.36 -18.18 -22.76
CA ASP A 6 2.18 -19.04 -22.86
C ASP A 6 1.07 -18.40 -23.71
N ASN A 7 1.25 -17.14 -24.13
CA ASN A 7 0.30 -16.46 -25.00
C ASN A 7 0.48 -16.93 -26.45
N PRO A 8 -0.50 -17.64 -27.03
CA PRO A 8 -0.41 -18.16 -28.40
C PRO A 8 -0.44 -17.04 -29.46
N ALA A 9 -0.81 -15.81 -29.08
CA ALA A 9 -0.89 -14.66 -29.98
C ALA A 9 0.44 -13.93 -30.20
N LEU A 10 1.54 -14.35 -29.58
CA LEU A 10 2.84 -13.71 -29.78
C LEU A 10 3.40 -13.99 -31.18
N ASN A 11 3.82 -12.93 -31.87
CA ASN A 11 4.58 -13.10 -33.09
C ASN A 11 6.04 -13.53 -32.80
N LYS A 12 6.76 -13.97 -33.85
CA LYS A 12 8.14 -14.47 -33.74
C LYS A 12 9.10 -13.47 -33.06
N TYR A 13 8.95 -12.18 -33.36
CA TYR A 13 9.82 -11.13 -32.82
C TYR A 13 9.55 -10.89 -31.33
N GLN A 14 8.28 -10.77 -30.95
CA GLN A 14 7.88 -10.59 -29.55
C GLN A 14 8.29 -11.79 -28.69
N ARG A 15 8.17 -13.01 -29.22
CA ARG A 15 8.64 -14.21 -28.53
C ARG A 15 10.15 -14.20 -28.32
N ALA A 16 10.92 -13.78 -29.32
CA ALA A 16 12.36 -13.64 -29.20
C ALA A 16 12.76 -12.60 -28.14
N GLU A 17 12.07 -11.46 -28.09
CA GLU A 17 12.30 -10.41 -27.09
C GLU A 17 12.03 -10.89 -25.65
N VAL A 18 10.95 -11.65 -25.44
CA VAL A 18 10.65 -12.26 -24.13
C VAL A 18 11.73 -13.27 -23.74
N ILE A 19 12.24 -14.07 -24.69
CA ILE A 19 13.33 -15.02 -24.45
C ILE A 19 14.63 -14.29 -24.09
N GLU A 20 14.98 -13.22 -24.79
CA GLU A 20 16.17 -12.41 -24.46
C GLU A 20 16.06 -11.79 -23.07
N THR A 21 14.88 -11.26 -22.72
CA THR A 21 14.61 -10.71 -21.39
C THR A 21 14.79 -11.78 -20.30
N LEU A 22 14.23 -12.98 -20.52
CA LEU A 22 14.35 -14.10 -19.60
C LEU A 22 15.82 -14.55 -19.47
N ARG A 23 16.56 -14.63 -20.57
CA ARG A 23 17.99 -14.96 -20.55
C ARG A 23 18.78 -13.92 -19.74
N SER A 24 18.51 -12.64 -19.94
CA SER A 24 19.14 -11.57 -19.17
C SER A 24 18.85 -11.71 -17.67
N GLN A 25 17.60 -12.02 -17.29
CA GLN A 25 17.23 -12.24 -15.89
C GLN A 25 17.95 -13.44 -15.29
N ILE A 26 18.00 -14.57 -15.99
CA ILE A 26 18.74 -15.77 -15.55
C ILE A 26 20.23 -15.45 -15.39
N GLN A 27 20.84 -14.74 -16.34
CA GLN A 27 22.24 -14.35 -16.24
C GLN A 27 22.51 -13.43 -15.05
N THR A 28 21.61 -12.49 -14.76
CA THR A 28 21.71 -11.64 -13.58
C THR A 28 21.65 -12.47 -12.29
N LEU A 29 20.67 -13.37 -12.17
CA LEU A 29 20.56 -14.25 -11.00
C LEU A 29 21.80 -15.14 -10.84
N TRP A 30 22.28 -15.74 -11.93
CA TRP A 30 23.48 -16.60 -11.90
C TRP A 30 24.76 -15.85 -11.50
N LYS A 31 24.84 -14.55 -11.83
CA LYS A 31 25.99 -13.69 -11.52
C LYS A 31 25.82 -12.91 -10.21
N THR A 32 24.67 -13.01 -9.56
CA THR A 32 24.41 -12.38 -8.27
C THR A 32 24.71 -13.40 -7.19
N ASP A 33 25.67 -13.08 -6.32
CA ASP A 33 25.99 -13.91 -5.17
C ASP A 33 24.89 -13.75 -4.10
N GLU A 34 23.96 -14.69 -4.04
CA GLU A 34 22.89 -14.69 -3.04
C GLU A 34 23.36 -15.16 -1.65
N VAL A 35 24.52 -15.84 -1.58
CA VAL A 35 25.06 -16.34 -0.32
C VAL A 35 25.82 -15.21 0.37
N ARG A 36 25.16 -14.56 1.33
CA ARG A 36 25.76 -13.46 2.09
C ARG A 36 27.01 -13.93 2.83
N SER A 37 28.11 -13.23 2.58
CA SER A 37 29.41 -13.49 3.22
C SER A 37 29.44 -13.12 4.72
N PHE A 38 28.46 -12.33 5.19
CA PHE A 38 28.35 -11.85 6.57
C PHE A 38 26.96 -12.11 7.15
N LYS A 39 26.92 -12.37 8.46
CA LYS A 39 25.67 -12.56 9.20
C LYS A 39 24.83 -11.27 9.12
N PRO A 40 23.56 -11.33 8.65
CA PRO A 40 22.71 -10.16 8.52
C PRO A 40 22.42 -9.54 9.90
N GLN A 41 22.26 -8.21 9.92
CA GLN A 41 21.79 -7.52 11.12
C GLN A 41 20.28 -7.69 11.26
N VAL A 42 19.75 -7.58 12.48
CA VAL A 42 18.29 -7.61 12.76
C VAL A 42 17.54 -6.59 11.90
N ARG A 43 18.14 -5.42 11.65
CA ARG A 43 17.58 -4.40 10.75
C ARG A 43 17.38 -4.89 9.32
N ASP A 44 18.31 -5.70 8.80
CA ASP A 44 18.23 -6.23 7.43
C ASP A 44 17.14 -7.29 7.33
N GLU A 45 16.96 -8.11 8.39
CA GLU A 45 15.87 -9.08 8.47
C GLU A 45 14.50 -8.40 8.50
N ILE A 46 14.36 -7.30 9.27
CA ILE A 46 13.13 -6.51 9.30
C ILE A 46 12.78 -6.00 7.88
N LYS A 47 13.77 -5.43 7.19
CA LYS A 47 13.59 -4.94 5.81
C LYS A 47 13.24 -6.08 4.85
N ASN A 48 13.87 -7.24 5.00
CA ASN A 48 13.59 -8.41 4.18
C ASN A 48 12.17 -8.94 4.40
N GLY A 49 11.67 -8.94 5.64
CA GLY A 49 10.28 -9.29 5.91
C GLY A 49 9.30 -8.30 5.27
N LEU A 50 9.60 -7.00 5.35
CA LEU A 50 8.79 -5.94 4.75
C LEU A 50 8.78 -5.98 3.21
N TYR A 51 9.86 -6.46 2.57
CA TYR A 51 9.94 -6.60 1.12
C TYR A 51 8.73 -7.36 0.54
N TYR A 52 8.33 -8.48 1.14
CA TYR A 52 7.19 -9.27 0.67
C TYR A 52 5.84 -8.55 0.75
N PHE A 53 5.69 -7.59 1.69
CA PHE A 53 4.49 -6.78 1.77
C PHE A 53 4.31 -5.90 0.53
N HIS A 54 5.41 -5.26 0.12
CA HIS A 54 5.43 -4.40 -1.07
C HIS A 54 5.34 -5.21 -2.36
N GLU A 55 6.05 -6.34 -2.43
CA GLU A 55 6.11 -7.16 -3.63
C GLU A 55 4.76 -7.82 -3.94
N SER A 56 3.98 -8.21 -2.92
CA SER A 56 2.78 -9.03 -3.17
C SER A 56 1.61 -8.79 -2.22
N ILE A 57 1.82 -8.72 -0.91
CA ILE A 57 0.72 -8.83 0.07
C ILE A 57 -0.23 -7.63 -0.05
N PHE A 58 0.29 -6.40 -0.17
CA PHE A 58 -0.56 -5.22 -0.29
C PHE A 58 -1.49 -5.29 -1.51
N GLN A 59 -1.04 -5.87 -2.62
CA GLN A 59 -1.86 -6.05 -3.82
C GLN A 59 -2.81 -7.26 -3.71
N ALA A 60 -2.30 -8.39 -3.20
CA ALA A 60 -3.01 -9.65 -3.15
C ALA A 60 -4.22 -9.61 -2.20
N VAL A 61 -4.09 -8.98 -1.03
CA VAL A 61 -5.15 -8.96 0.00
C VAL A 61 -6.44 -8.30 -0.54
N PRO A 62 -6.44 -7.07 -1.09
CA PRO A 62 -7.65 -6.49 -1.68
C PRO A 62 -8.24 -7.33 -2.82
N MET A 63 -7.39 -7.98 -3.63
CA MET A 63 -7.86 -8.87 -4.71
C MET A 63 -8.58 -10.09 -4.14
N LEU A 64 -8.04 -10.70 -3.09
CA LEU A 64 -8.67 -11.82 -2.41
C LEU A 64 -10.04 -11.45 -1.86
N TYR A 65 -10.16 -10.32 -1.15
CA TYR A 65 -11.45 -9.87 -0.61
C TYR A 65 -12.46 -9.58 -1.73
N ARG A 66 -12.05 -8.92 -2.82
CA ARG A 66 -12.94 -8.71 -3.99
C ARG A 66 -13.37 -10.01 -4.66
N ASN A 67 -12.48 -11.00 -4.74
CA ASN A 67 -12.81 -12.32 -5.29
C ASN A 67 -13.80 -13.06 -4.39
N LEU A 68 -13.60 -12.98 -3.07
CA LEU A 68 -14.49 -13.57 -2.09
C LEU A 68 -15.89 -12.91 -2.14
N GLU A 69 -15.96 -11.57 -2.19
CA GLU A 69 -17.20 -10.82 -2.37
C GLU A 69 -17.95 -11.25 -3.63
N ARG A 70 -17.24 -11.33 -4.77
CA ARG A 70 -17.83 -11.78 -6.04
C ARG A 70 -18.34 -13.23 -5.97
N GLY A 71 -17.57 -14.13 -5.37
CA GLY A 71 -17.97 -15.53 -5.21
C GLY A 71 -19.22 -15.67 -4.33
N LEU A 72 -19.28 -14.93 -3.21
CA LEU A 72 -20.45 -14.92 -2.34
C LEU A 72 -21.68 -14.35 -3.05
N SER A 73 -21.53 -13.22 -3.75
CA SER A 73 -22.63 -12.64 -4.52
C SER A 73 -23.13 -13.56 -5.64
N ALA A 74 -22.27 -14.37 -6.27
CA ALA A 74 -22.67 -15.26 -7.34
C ALA A 74 -23.53 -16.44 -6.85
N VAL A 75 -23.31 -16.92 -5.62
CA VAL A 75 -24.00 -18.09 -5.07
C VAL A 75 -25.15 -17.71 -4.14
N TYR A 76 -24.96 -16.63 -3.37
CA TYR A 76 -25.87 -16.20 -2.30
C TYR A 76 -26.36 -14.75 -2.49
N GLY A 77 -26.21 -14.18 -3.69
CA GLY A 77 -26.75 -12.87 -4.03
C GLY A 77 -28.27 -12.90 -4.17
N ASP A 78 -28.89 -11.78 -3.84
CA ASP A 78 -30.28 -11.50 -4.22
C ASP A 78 -30.41 -11.26 -5.74
N GLU A 79 -31.62 -10.95 -6.22
CA GLU A 79 -31.87 -10.59 -7.63
C GLU A 79 -31.03 -9.39 -8.10
N GLY A 80 -30.54 -8.56 -7.16
CA GLY A 80 -29.63 -7.44 -7.41
C GLY A 80 -28.14 -7.82 -7.43
N GLY A 81 -27.80 -9.10 -7.28
CA GLY A 81 -26.43 -9.61 -7.31
C GLY A 81 -25.59 -9.20 -6.11
N LYS A 82 -26.21 -8.81 -4.99
CA LYS A 82 -25.49 -8.46 -3.75
C LYS A 82 -25.79 -9.47 -2.67
N ALA A 83 -24.77 -10.20 -2.23
CA ALA A 83 -24.90 -11.00 -1.03
C ALA A 83 -25.17 -10.08 0.18
N ALA A 84 -26.12 -10.45 1.04
CA ALA A 84 -26.40 -9.73 2.29
C ALA A 84 -25.25 -9.84 3.31
N VAL A 85 -24.24 -10.67 3.03
CA VAL A 85 -23.11 -10.95 3.92
C VAL A 85 -22.02 -9.92 3.71
N ARG A 86 -21.76 -9.11 4.74
CA ARG A 86 -20.55 -8.28 4.82
C ARG A 86 -19.38 -9.12 5.32
N ILE A 87 -18.34 -9.27 4.52
CA ILE A 87 -17.14 -10.01 4.91
C ILE A 87 -16.38 -9.23 6.01
N PRO A 88 -16.12 -9.83 7.18
CA PRO A 88 -15.34 -9.20 8.24
C PRO A 88 -13.84 -9.23 7.89
N CYS A 89 -13.01 -8.61 8.73
CA CYS A 89 -11.55 -8.76 8.63
C CYS A 89 -11.13 -10.19 9.00
N LEU A 90 -10.97 -11.05 8.00
CA LEU A 90 -10.60 -12.46 8.14
C LEU A 90 -9.10 -12.67 8.33
N LEU A 91 -8.28 -11.79 7.75
CA LEU A 91 -6.82 -11.92 7.72
C LEU A 91 -6.14 -10.81 8.52
N ARG A 92 -5.21 -11.21 9.39
CA ARG A 92 -4.30 -10.31 10.10
C ARG A 92 -2.89 -10.86 9.97
N PHE A 93 -1.94 -9.95 9.82
CA PHE A 93 -0.52 -10.29 9.73
C PHE A 93 0.18 -9.89 11.02
N GLY A 94 1.07 -10.77 11.49
CA GLY A 94 1.99 -10.51 12.59
C GLY A 94 3.39 -10.86 12.17
N SER A 95 4.38 -10.24 12.79
CA SER A 95 5.80 -10.53 12.58
C SER A 95 6.50 -10.64 13.92
N TRP A 96 7.34 -11.66 14.04
CA TRP A 96 8.26 -11.82 15.18
C TRP A 96 9.61 -11.15 14.92
N ILE A 97 9.87 -10.73 13.67
CA ILE A 97 11.15 -10.15 13.25
C ILE A 97 11.37 -8.82 13.98
N GLY A 98 12.47 -8.74 14.73
CA GLY A 98 12.81 -7.59 15.58
C GLY A 98 12.05 -7.54 16.92
N GLY A 99 11.18 -8.50 17.21
CA GLY A 99 10.42 -8.59 18.47
C GLY A 99 10.76 -9.82 19.30
N ASP A 100 11.06 -10.96 18.67
CA ASP A 100 11.44 -12.19 19.36
C ASP A 100 12.87 -12.10 19.89
N ARG A 101 13.02 -12.19 21.21
CA ARG A 101 14.29 -12.02 21.92
C ARG A 101 14.82 -13.34 22.48
N ASP A 102 14.07 -14.43 22.34
CA ASP A 102 14.45 -15.69 22.94
C ASP A 102 15.76 -16.22 22.32
N GLY A 103 16.79 -16.38 23.15
CA GLY A 103 18.13 -16.79 22.71
C GLY A 103 18.89 -15.83 21.78
N ASN A 104 18.37 -14.63 21.49
CA ASN A 104 18.99 -13.68 20.55
C ASN A 104 19.39 -12.34 21.21
N PRO A 105 20.65 -12.18 21.65
CA PRO A 105 21.10 -10.96 22.33
C PRO A 105 21.13 -9.73 21.41
N PHE A 106 21.04 -9.91 20.09
CA PHE A 106 21.05 -8.82 19.12
C PHE A 106 19.68 -8.13 18.97
N VAL A 107 18.60 -8.70 19.55
CA VAL A 107 17.29 -8.06 19.60
C VAL A 107 17.19 -7.22 20.87
N THR A 108 17.44 -5.93 20.74
CA THR A 108 17.37 -4.92 21.80
C THR A 108 16.06 -4.11 21.74
N PRO A 109 15.67 -3.38 22.81
CA PRO A 109 14.50 -2.50 22.77
C PRO A 109 14.53 -1.50 21.61
N GLU A 110 15.71 -1.01 21.26
CA GLU A 110 15.93 -0.10 20.14
C GLU A 110 15.64 -0.79 18.81
N THR A 111 16.06 -2.05 18.63
CA THR A 111 15.72 -2.82 17.42
C THR A 111 14.23 -3.13 17.31
N THR A 112 13.54 -3.39 18.41
CA THR A 112 12.08 -3.59 18.43
C THR A 112 11.34 -2.30 18.10
N ALA A 113 11.75 -1.18 18.69
CA ALA A 113 11.19 0.12 18.34
C ALA A 113 11.41 0.47 16.87
N LEU A 114 12.60 0.17 16.34
CA LEU A 114 12.91 0.33 14.92
C LEU A 114 12.02 -0.56 14.05
N ALA A 115 11.79 -1.82 14.43
CA ALA A 115 10.91 -2.74 13.69
C ALA A 115 9.49 -2.18 13.54
N ILE A 116 8.92 -1.70 14.64
CA ILE A 116 7.57 -1.08 14.64
C ILE A 116 7.55 0.18 13.78
N ARG A 117 8.58 1.03 13.86
CA ARG A 117 8.65 2.26 13.07
C ARG A 117 8.78 1.98 11.58
N LEU A 118 9.58 1.01 11.17
CA LEU A 118 9.72 0.61 9.76
C LEU A 118 8.41 0.02 9.23
N GLN A 119 7.71 -0.81 10.01
CA GLN A 119 6.37 -1.31 9.66
C GLN A 119 5.37 -0.15 9.49
N ALA A 120 5.32 0.77 10.44
CA ALA A 120 4.43 1.94 10.36
C ALA A 120 4.77 2.84 9.15
N GLN A 121 6.05 3.04 8.87
CA GLN A 121 6.52 3.81 7.72
C GLN A 121 6.03 3.20 6.41
N ASP A 122 6.16 1.88 6.26
CA ASP A 122 5.75 1.18 5.03
C ASP A 122 4.24 1.14 4.86
N ILE A 123 3.47 0.98 5.94
CA ILE A 123 2.01 1.10 5.93
C ILE A 123 1.58 2.50 5.46
N LEU A 124 2.18 3.56 6.04
CA LEU A 124 1.87 4.94 5.67
C LEU A 124 2.24 5.24 4.22
N ARG A 125 3.38 4.72 3.74
CA ARG A 125 3.79 4.85 2.33
C ARG A 125 2.77 4.22 1.38
N GLU A 126 2.29 3.01 1.68
CA GLU A 126 1.28 2.35 0.84
C GLU A 126 -0.05 3.12 0.85
N TYR A 127 -0.47 3.65 2.00
CA TYR A 127 -1.67 4.50 2.06
C TYR A 127 -1.50 5.81 1.27
N LEU A 128 -0.34 6.45 1.33
CA LEU A 128 -0.05 7.64 0.51
C LEU A 128 -0.20 7.34 -0.97
N ARG A 129 0.42 6.25 -1.46
CA ARG A 129 0.33 5.81 -2.85
C ARG A 129 -1.13 5.60 -3.28
N ARG A 130 -1.94 4.91 -2.46
CA ARG A 130 -3.35 4.64 -2.78
C ARG A 130 -4.23 5.88 -2.75
N VAL A 131 -4.01 6.76 -1.78
CA VAL A 131 -4.77 8.02 -1.70
C VAL A 131 -4.46 8.91 -2.89
N GLU A 132 -3.19 8.95 -3.31
CA GLU A 132 -2.78 9.64 -4.52
C GLU A 132 -3.43 9.03 -5.77
N GLU A 133 -3.43 7.71 -5.92
CA GLU A 133 -4.12 7.02 -7.02
C GLU A 133 -5.63 7.35 -7.05
N LEU A 134 -6.30 7.30 -5.90
CA LEU A 134 -7.71 7.70 -5.78
C LEU A 134 -7.94 9.18 -6.11
N ASN A 135 -7.00 10.06 -5.77
CA ASN A 135 -7.10 11.49 -6.05
C ASN A 135 -7.16 11.75 -7.57
N HIS A 136 -6.43 10.96 -8.37
CA HIS A 136 -6.45 11.04 -9.82
C HIS A 136 -7.74 10.48 -10.44
N HIS A 137 -8.42 9.55 -9.76
CA HIS A 137 -9.66 8.92 -10.26
C HIS A 137 -10.95 9.65 -9.83
N LEU A 138 -11.00 10.19 -8.61
CA LEU A 138 -12.23 10.74 -8.01
C LEU A 138 -12.36 12.26 -8.22
N THR A 139 -12.26 12.71 -9.47
CA THR A 139 -12.26 14.13 -9.89
C THR A 139 -13.67 14.69 -10.15
N TYR A 140 -14.68 14.19 -9.44
CA TYR A 140 -16.08 14.57 -9.68
C TYR A 140 -16.34 16.03 -9.30
N SER A 141 -16.99 16.77 -10.20
CA SER A 141 -17.45 18.14 -9.95
C SER A 141 -18.66 18.18 -9.03
N SER A 142 -18.68 19.11 -8.08
CA SER A 142 -19.82 19.47 -7.23
C SER A 142 -21.09 19.80 -8.02
N SER A 143 -20.96 20.22 -9.28
CA SER A 143 -22.10 20.47 -10.18
C SER A 143 -22.74 19.20 -10.73
N LEU A 144 -22.05 18.05 -10.67
CA LEU A 144 -22.48 16.78 -11.27
C LEU A 144 -22.81 15.71 -10.24
N VAL A 145 -22.37 15.87 -9.00
CA VAL A 145 -22.58 14.90 -7.93
C VAL A 145 -23.05 15.59 -6.67
N THR A 146 -23.88 14.89 -5.89
CA THR A 146 -24.32 15.35 -4.58
C THR A 146 -23.75 14.40 -3.51
N PRO A 147 -22.65 14.76 -2.84
CA PRO A 147 -22.12 13.96 -1.74
C PRO A 147 -23.15 13.84 -0.61
N SER A 148 -23.12 12.72 0.11
CA SER A 148 -24.02 12.52 1.25
C SER A 148 -23.81 13.61 2.33
N PRO A 149 -24.85 13.99 3.10
CA PRO A 149 -24.71 15.00 4.16
C PRO A 149 -23.61 14.67 5.17
N MET A 150 -23.46 13.38 5.52
CA MET A 150 -22.40 12.90 6.42
C MET A 150 -21.00 13.14 5.84
N PHE A 151 -20.82 12.88 4.54
CA PHE A 151 -19.56 13.14 3.85
C PHE A 151 -19.24 14.64 3.84
N SER A 152 -20.21 15.49 3.48
CA SER A 152 -20.04 16.94 3.42
C SER A 152 -19.66 17.51 4.80
N ALA A 153 -20.34 17.09 5.87
CA ALA A 153 -20.01 17.50 7.23
C ALA A 153 -18.58 17.10 7.64
N CYS A 154 -18.14 15.90 7.25
CA CYS A 154 -16.78 15.41 7.52
C CYS A 154 -15.72 16.15 6.70
N LEU A 155 -16.03 16.57 5.47
CA LEU A 155 -15.14 17.39 4.65
C LEU A 155 -14.98 18.79 5.26
N GLU A 156 -16.08 19.41 5.66
CA GLU A 156 -16.07 20.73 6.31
C GLU A 156 -15.29 20.74 7.63
N ALA A 157 -15.41 19.67 8.44
CA ALA A 157 -14.62 19.53 9.66
C ALA A 157 -13.10 19.47 9.37
N ASP A 158 -12.68 18.68 8.39
CA ASP A 158 -11.26 18.57 8.00
C ASP A 158 -10.74 19.90 7.42
N ASN A 159 -11.52 20.58 6.59
CA ASN A 159 -11.18 21.91 6.05
C ASN A 159 -10.91 22.91 7.18
N ARG A 160 -11.76 22.95 8.21
CA ARG A 160 -11.55 23.83 9.37
C ARG A 160 -10.28 23.48 10.13
N GLN A 161 -10.05 22.19 10.42
CA GLN A 161 -8.88 21.73 11.16
C GLN A 161 -7.56 22.04 10.45
N MET A 162 -7.55 22.00 9.12
CA MET A 162 -6.33 22.16 8.33
C MET A 162 -6.22 23.50 7.60
N SER A 163 -7.10 24.45 7.90
CA SER A 163 -7.17 25.75 7.22
C SER A 163 -5.83 26.49 7.21
N ALA A 164 -5.11 26.50 8.34
CA ALA A 164 -3.80 27.13 8.47
C ALA A 164 -2.71 26.48 7.59
N LEU A 165 -2.79 25.18 7.31
CA LEU A 165 -1.81 24.46 6.48
C LEU A 165 -1.94 24.78 4.99
N PHE A 166 -3.09 25.33 4.57
CA PHE A 166 -3.40 25.61 3.17
C PHE A 166 -3.76 27.08 2.93
N ALA A 167 -3.21 27.99 3.74
CA ALA A 167 -3.45 29.43 3.62
C ALA A 167 -3.08 29.99 2.24
N ASP A 168 -2.05 29.41 1.58
CA ASP A 168 -1.59 29.84 0.26
C ASP A 168 -2.43 29.27 -0.90
N ALA A 169 -3.21 28.20 -0.65
CA ALA A 169 -4.05 27.54 -1.65
C ALA A 169 -5.42 27.09 -1.09
N PRO A 170 -6.20 28.00 -0.49
CA PRO A 170 -7.41 27.64 0.24
C PRO A 170 -8.48 27.00 -0.67
N HIS A 171 -8.48 27.38 -1.95
CA HIS A 171 -9.46 26.95 -2.95
C HIS A 171 -9.04 25.71 -3.78
N GLN A 172 -7.89 25.09 -3.49
CA GLN A 172 -7.44 23.92 -4.25
C GLN A 172 -8.49 22.79 -4.18
N TYR A 173 -9.00 22.33 -5.33
CA TYR A 173 -10.07 21.34 -5.45
C TYR A 173 -11.41 21.74 -4.80
N ALA A 174 -11.70 23.03 -4.61
CA ALA A 174 -12.92 23.48 -3.93
C ALA A 174 -14.23 22.98 -4.57
N GLN A 175 -14.23 22.77 -5.89
CA GLN A 175 -15.38 22.22 -6.63
C GLN A 175 -15.31 20.71 -6.85
N GLU A 176 -14.31 20.02 -6.31
CA GLU A 176 -14.13 18.56 -6.44
C GLU A 176 -14.15 17.93 -5.03
N PRO A 177 -15.33 17.68 -4.43
CA PRO A 177 -15.45 17.35 -3.01
C PRO A 177 -14.67 16.08 -2.59
N TYR A 178 -14.68 15.04 -3.42
CA TYR A 178 -13.92 13.80 -3.14
C TYR A 178 -12.41 14.03 -3.25
N ARG A 179 -11.98 14.75 -4.28
CA ARG A 179 -10.57 15.09 -4.49
C ARG A 179 -10.03 15.99 -3.38
N ARG A 180 -10.82 16.98 -2.95
CA ARG A 180 -10.50 17.81 -1.78
C ARG A 180 -10.33 16.96 -0.53
N LYS A 181 -11.24 16.03 -0.26
CA LYS A 181 -11.13 15.13 0.92
C LYS A 181 -9.84 14.30 0.86
N LEU A 182 -9.55 13.69 -0.29
CA LEU A 182 -8.35 12.88 -0.49
C LEU A 182 -7.07 13.70 -0.37
N PHE A 183 -7.08 14.94 -0.86
CA PHE A 183 -5.97 15.87 -0.70
C PHE A 183 -5.68 16.15 0.79
N LEU A 184 -6.70 16.44 1.60
CA LEU A 184 -6.54 16.64 3.05
C LEU A 184 -6.02 15.36 3.73
N MET A 185 -6.58 14.20 3.38
CA MET A 185 -6.12 12.90 3.89
C MET A 185 -4.65 12.63 3.55
N TYR A 186 -4.24 12.92 2.32
CA TYR A 186 -2.85 12.77 1.87
C TYR A 186 -1.89 13.59 2.73
N HIS A 187 -2.21 14.86 2.99
CA HIS A 187 -1.37 15.71 3.83
C HIS A 187 -1.28 15.23 5.28
N ARG A 188 -2.39 14.73 5.86
CA ARG A 188 -2.36 14.12 7.21
C ARG A 188 -1.48 12.86 7.24
N LEU A 189 -1.63 11.98 6.25
CA LEU A 189 -0.81 10.78 6.12
C LEU A 189 0.66 11.13 5.94
N ARG A 190 0.96 12.15 5.12
CA ARG A 190 2.33 12.60 4.83
C ARG A 190 2.99 13.17 6.08
N HIS A 191 2.28 13.99 6.83
CA HIS A 191 2.76 14.50 8.10
C HIS A 191 3.11 13.36 9.07
N ASN A 192 2.21 12.38 9.23
CA ASN A 192 2.47 11.21 10.07
C ASN A 192 3.65 10.38 9.56
N TYR A 193 3.78 10.22 8.24
CA TYR A 193 4.89 9.51 7.60
C TYR A 193 6.23 10.19 7.93
N GLU A 194 6.33 11.51 7.79
CA GLU A 194 7.57 12.23 8.09
C GLU A 194 7.92 12.16 9.59
N GLN A 195 6.93 12.21 10.48
CA GLN A 195 7.17 12.02 11.92
C GLN A 195 7.70 10.62 12.25
N VAL A 196 7.11 9.57 11.68
CA VAL A 196 7.55 8.19 11.90
C VAL A 196 8.94 7.97 11.30
N ARG A 197 9.17 8.49 10.09
CA ARG A 197 10.46 8.42 9.40
C ARG A 197 11.57 9.11 10.20
N ALA A 198 11.34 10.33 10.68
CA ALA A 198 12.31 11.06 11.50
C ALA A 198 12.70 10.27 12.77
N ARG A 199 11.73 9.64 13.44
CA ARG A 199 11.97 8.75 14.60
C ARG A 199 12.68 7.44 14.23
N ALA A 200 12.54 6.96 13.00
CA ALA A 200 13.25 5.78 12.52
C ALA A 200 14.72 6.09 12.17
N GLU A 201 14.98 7.31 11.68
CA GLU A 201 16.32 7.82 11.33
C GLU A 201 17.10 8.32 12.56
N GLY A 202 16.45 8.47 13.73
CA GLY A 202 17.09 8.95 14.95
C GLY A 202 17.16 10.47 15.07
N HIS A 203 16.32 11.18 14.31
CA HIS A 203 16.29 12.65 14.27
C HIS A 203 15.41 13.29 15.37
N LEU A 204 14.76 12.48 16.23
CA LEU A 204 13.90 12.90 17.35
C LEU A 204 13.93 11.87 18.48
#